data_AF-L8I622-F1
#
_entry.id   AF-L8I622-F1
#
_cell.length_a   1.000
_cell.length_b   1.000
_cell.length_c   1.000
_cell.angle_alpha   90.00
_cell.angle_beta   90.00
_cell.angle_gamma   90.00
#
_symmetry.space_group_name_H-M   'P 1'
#
loop_
_entity.id
_entity.type
_entity.pdbx_description
1 polymer ?
#
loop_
_entity_poly.entity_id
_entity_poly.type
_entity_poly.pdbx_seq_one_letter_code
_entity_poly.pdbx_strand_id
1 'polypeptide(L)'
;MKRKWEATLKQIEERASHYERKPLSSVYRPRLSKPEEPPSIWKLFHRQTQAFNFVKSCKQEVHVFALECKVGDGQRIYLVTTYTQLWFYYKSRRNLLHCYEVIPENAVCKLYFDLEFNKLANPGADGKKMVALLIEHVCKALQEFYTVNCSAEDVLNLDSSTEEKFSRHLIFQLHDVAFKDNIHVGNFVRKILQPAFHLIASEDEDMTPETTAREFTHFSETPSEQGTCFGKMSTDIDVGESWTSNSEKLGRLGSAQQSSPDLSFLIVKNDMGEKRLFVDLGTW
;
A
#
# COMPACT_ATOMS: atom_id res chain seq x y z
N MET A 1 -36.67 -33.86 7.41
CA MET A 1 -36.83 -32.66 8.26
C MET A 1 -35.62 -32.39 9.16
N LYS A 2 -35.13 -33.34 9.97
CA LYS A 2 -33.96 -33.14 10.88
C LYS A 2 -32.69 -32.59 10.21
N ARG A 3 -32.24 -33.18 9.08
CA ARG A 3 -31.05 -32.70 8.35
C ARG A 3 -31.15 -31.26 7.84
N LYS A 4 -32.38 -30.79 7.55
CA LYS A 4 -32.61 -29.40 7.11
C LYS A 4 -32.47 -28.43 8.29
N TRP A 5 -32.92 -28.85 9.47
CA TRP A 5 -32.79 -28.07 10.71
C TRP A 5 -31.34 -27.95 11.18
N GLU A 6 -30.58 -29.04 11.15
CA GLU A 6 -29.13 -29.03 11.47
C GLU A 6 -28.34 -28.09 10.55
N ALA A 7 -28.63 -28.11 9.25
CA ALA A 7 -28.02 -27.18 8.30
C ALA A 7 -28.39 -25.71 8.58
N THR A 8 -29.64 -25.45 8.94
CA THR A 8 -30.09 -24.09 9.32
C THR A 8 -29.43 -23.61 10.61
N LEU A 9 -29.30 -24.47 11.62
CA LEU A 9 -28.60 -24.15 12.87
C LEU A 9 -27.14 -23.77 12.61
N LYS A 10 -26.43 -24.57 11.80
CA LYS A 10 -25.05 -24.28 11.43
C LYS A 10 -24.91 -22.93 10.72
N GLN A 11 -25.81 -22.62 9.78
CA GLN A 11 -25.82 -21.30 9.12
C GLN A 11 -26.09 -20.15 10.10
N ILE A 12 -26.94 -20.35 11.10
CA ILE A 12 -27.21 -19.35 12.14
C ILE A 12 -25.98 -19.14 13.01
N GLU A 13 -25.31 -20.20 13.44
CA GLU A 13 -24.08 -20.14 14.24
C GLU A 13 -22.94 -19.46 13.48
N GLU A 14 -22.74 -19.84 12.21
CA GLU A 14 -21.76 -19.20 11.32
C GLU A 14 -22.07 -17.70 11.15
N ARG A 15 -23.34 -17.34 10.97
CA ARG A 15 -23.77 -15.94 10.84
C ARG A 15 -23.67 -15.15 12.15
N ALA A 16 -23.94 -15.78 13.29
CA ALA A 16 -23.78 -15.20 14.61
C ALA A 16 -22.30 -14.91 14.89
N SER A 17 -21.42 -15.88 14.64
CA SER A 17 -19.98 -15.71 14.75
C SER A 17 -19.46 -14.61 13.80
N HIS A 18 -19.99 -14.54 12.57
CA HIS A 18 -19.67 -13.46 11.64
C HIS A 18 -20.10 -12.09 12.19
N TYR A 19 -21.30 -11.95 12.77
CA TYR A 19 -21.76 -10.68 13.34
C TYR A 19 -21.06 -10.30 14.65
N GLU A 20 -20.60 -11.28 15.42
CA GLU A 20 -19.76 -11.03 16.58
C GLU A 20 -18.39 -10.45 16.17
N ARG A 21 -17.80 -11.01 15.11
CA ARG A 21 -16.54 -10.50 14.53
C ARG A 21 -16.71 -9.19 13.75
N LYS A 22 -17.89 -8.97 13.14
CA LYS A 22 -18.21 -7.82 12.29
C LYS A 22 -19.57 -7.24 12.70
N PRO A 23 -19.64 -6.52 13.84
CA PRO A 23 -20.90 -6.01 14.37
C PRO A 23 -21.54 -5.02 13.40
N LEU A 24 -22.84 -5.20 13.14
CA LEU A 24 -23.61 -4.23 12.37
C LEU A 24 -23.86 -2.99 13.22
N SER A 25 -23.73 -1.80 12.63
CA SER A 25 -24.10 -0.57 13.33
C SER A 25 -25.61 -0.52 13.58
N SER A 26 -25.99 0.05 14.73
CA SER A 26 -27.40 0.27 15.05
C SER A 26 -28.06 1.15 13.98
N VAL A 27 -29.24 0.76 13.50
CA VAL A 27 -29.98 1.54 12.49
C VAL A 27 -30.31 2.92 13.06
N TYR A 28 -29.76 3.97 12.44
CA TYR A 28 -30.14 5.35 12.77
C TYR A 28 -31.64 5.56 12.54
N ARG A 29 -32.34 6.02 13.57
CA ARG A 29 -33.71 6.51 13.46
C ARG A 29 -33.68 8.02 13.70
N PRO A 30 -33.90 8.84 12.67
CA PRO A 30 -34.02 10.28 12.87
C PRO A 30 -35.15 10.54 13.87
N ARG A 31 -34.82 11.17 14.99
CA ARG A 31 -35.80 11.64 15.95
C ARG A 31 -35.90 13.15 15.81
N LEU A 32 -37.11 13.69 15.87
CA LEU A 32 -37.28 15.10 16.17
C LEU A 32 -36.64 15.32 17.55
N SER A 33 -35.69 16.25 17.65
CA SER A 33 -35.03 16.57 18.91
C SER A 33 -36.12 16.92 19.92
N LYS A 34 -36.27 16.10 20.97
CA LYS A 34 -37.02 16.52 22.14
C LYS A 34 -36.29 17.73 22.75
N PRO A 35 -36.97 18.68 23.39
CA PRO A 35 -36.32 19.82 24.05
C PRO A 35 -35.22 19.42 25.05
N GLU A 36 -35.32 18.20 25.59
CA GLU A 36 -34.43 17.61 26.59
C GLU A 36 -33.24 16.84 25.98
N GLU A 37 -33.29 16.50 24.68
CA GLU A 37 -32.24 15.74 23.99
C GLU A 37 -31.33 16.70 23.21
N PRO A 38 -30.00 16.50 23.22
CA PRO A 38 -29.10 17.35 22.45
C PRO A 38 -29.41 17.23 20.95
N PRO A 39 -29.42 18.35 20.20
CA PRO A 39 -29.73 18.33 18.78
C PRO A 39 -28.70 17.50 18.00
N SER A 40 -29.18 16.83 16.94
CA SER A 40 -28.33 16.06 16.03
C SER A 40 -27.27 16.97 15.39
N ILE A 41 -26.01 16.55 15.42
CA ILE A 41 -24.90 17.42 15.01
C ILE A 41 -24.73 17.37 13.50
N TRP A 42 -24.97 18.51 12.84
CA TRP A 42 -24.72 18.70 11.40
C TRP A 42 -24.26 20.15 11.17
N LYS A 43 -22.94 20.38 11.23
CA LYS A 43 -22.37 21.73 11.12
C LYS A 43 -21.40 21.83 9.95
N LEU A 44 -21.50 22.91 9.18
CA LEU A 44 -20.61 23.21 8.07
C LEU A 44 -19.62 24.30 8.45
N PHE A 45 -18.39 24.16 7.97
CA PHE A 45 -17.29 25.11 8.16
C PHE A 45 -16.57 25.35 6.84
N HIS A 46 -16.10 26.58 6.61
CA HIS A 46 -15.31 26.91 5.42
C HIS A 46 -13.83 26.55 5.58
N ARG A 47 -13.33 26.41 6.81
CA ARG A 47 -11.93 26.08 7.11
C ARG A 47 -11.85 24.77 7.88
N GLN A 48 -10.95 23.87 7.46
CA GLN A 48 -10.70 22.59 8.13
C GLN A 48 -10.36 22.76 9.62
N THR A 49 -9.53 23.75 9.93
CA THR A 49 -9.12 24.06 11.30
C THR A 49 -10.30 24.42 12.21
N GLN A 50 -11.31 25.12 11.68
CA GLN A 50 -12.53 25.45 12.42
C GLN A 50 -13.39 24.21 12.69
N ALA A 51 -13.49 23.31 11.71
CA ALA A 51 -14.17 22.02 11.89
C ALA A 51 -13.51 21.20 13.01
N PHE A 52 -12.19 21.07 13.01
CA PHE A 52 -11.46 20.36 14.06
C PHE A 52 -11.56 21.03 15.44
N ASN A 53 -11.53 22.36 15.51
CA ASN A 53 -11.76 23.07 16.76
C ASN A 53 -13.17 22.77 17.32
N PHE A 54 -14.17 22.67 16.45
CA PHE A 54 -15.51 22.27 16.86
C PHE A 54 -15.55 20.82 17.35
N VAL A 55 -14.90 19.87 16.66
CA VAL A 55 -14.78 18.47 17.13
C VAL A 55 -14.19 18.41 18.53
N LYS A 56 -13.08 19.13 18.80
CA LYS A 56 -12.44 19.19 20.13
C LYS A 56 -13.36 19.75 21.22
N SER A 57 -14.27 20.66 20.86
CA SER A 57 -15.25 21.22 21.81
C SER A 57 -16.46 20.32 22.04
N CYS A 58 -16.63 19.28 21.23
CA CYS A 58 -17.81 18.43 21.25
C CYS A 58 -17.69 17.33 22.30
N LYS A 59 -18.78 17.06 23.02
CA LYS A 59 -18.88 15.93 23.95
C LYS A 59 -19.28 14.61 23.25
N GLN A 60 -19.82 14.70 22.03
CA GLN A 60 -20.22 13.55 21.23
C GLN A 60 -19.10 13.16 20.28
N GLU A 61 -19.01 11.88 19.95
CA GLU A 61 -18.07 11.36 18.97
C GLU A 61 -18.48 11.78 17.55
N VAL A 62 -17.82 12.82 17.03
CA VAL A 62 -18.09 13.42 15.72
C VAL A 62 -16.85 13.44 14.86
N HIS A 63 -17.04 13.43 13.55
CA HIS A 63 -16.00 13.29 12.55
C HIS A 63 -16.10 14.41 11.51
N VAL A 64 -14.99 14.68 10.83
CA VAL A 64 -14.90 15.71 9.79
C VAL A 64 -14.94 15.06 8.42
N PHE A 65 -15.82 15.58 7.56
CA PHE A 65 -15.92 15.19 6.16
C PHE A 65 -15.72 16.41 5.27
N ALA A 66 -14.92 16.28 4.21
CA ALA A 66 -14.79 17.32 3.21
C ALA A 66 -15.77 17.08 2.07
N LEU A 67 -16.54 18.10 1.72
CA LEU A 67 -17.50 18.08 0.62
C LEU A 67 -16.98 18.99 -0.48
N GLU A 68 -16.82 18.44 -1.68
CA GLU A 68 -16.41 19.22 -2.84
C GLU A 68 -17.58 20.05 -3.38
N CYS A 69 -17.36 21.34 -3.56
CA CYS A 69 -18.35 22.26 -4.09
C CYS A 69 -18.33 22.24 -5.62
N LYS A 70 -19.49 22.02 -6.24
CA LYS A 70 -19.65 22.01 -7.71
C LYS A 70 -19.32 23.35 -8.41
N VAL A 71 -19.22 24.44 -7.65
CA VAL A 71 -19.18 25.82 -8.19
C VAL A 71 -17.75 26.38 -8.25
N GLY A 72 -16.76 25.71 -7.65
CA GLY A 72 -15.37 26.13 -7.69
C GLY A 72 -14.46 24.91 -7.74
N ASP A 73 -13.60 24.86 -8.74
CA ASP A 73 -12.67 23.76 -8.97
C ASP A 73 -11.87 23.48 -7.68
N GLY A 74 -12.06 22.28 -7.11
CA GLY A 74 -11.39 21.83 -5.88
C GLY A 74 -11.76 22.55 -4.57
N GLN A 75 -12.73 23.48 -4.53
CA GLN A 75 -13.10 24.15 -3.28
C GLN A 75 -13.89 23.20 -2.37
N ARG A 76 -13.45 23.07 -1.11
CA ARG A 76 -14.05 22.17 -0.12
C ARG A 76 -14.71 22.94 1.01
N ILE A 77 -15.88 22.45 1.43
CA ILE A 77 -16.50 22.80 2.72
C ILE A 77 -16.45 21.60 3.66
N TYR A 78 -16.34 21.84 4.95
CA TYR A 78 -16.10 20.80 5.95
C TYR A 78 -17.35 20.58 6.79
N LEU A 79 -17.91 19.38 6.73
CA LEU A 79 -19.03 18.91 7.52
C LEU A 79 -18.54 18.22 8.79
N VAL A 80 -19.11 18.58 9.94
CA VAL A 80 -18.94 17.85 11.20
C VAL A 80 -20.26 17.18 11.58
N THR A 81 -20.24 15.85 11.68
CA THR A 81 -21.38 15.01 12.07
C THR A 81 -20.91 13.63 12.55
N THR A 82 -21.83 12.75 12.95
CA THR A 82 -21.51 11.35 13.29
C THR A 82 -21.57 10.47 12.04
N TYR A 83 -20.85 9.34 12.00
CA TYR A 83 -20.93 8.38 10.88
C TYR A 83 -22.36 7.91 10.63
N THR A 84 -23.08 7.61 11.70
CA THR A 84 -24.47 7.14 11.68
C THR A 84 -25.41 8.17 11.04
N GLN A 85 -25.23 9.45 11.37
CA GLN A 85 -26.03 10.54 10.80
C GLN A 85 -25.62 10.83 9.35
N LEU A 86 -24.32 10.82 9.03
CA LEU A 86 -23.85 10.96 7.64
C LEU A 86 -24.46 9.86 6.77
N TRP A 87 -24.33 8.60 7.17
CA TRP A 87 -24.81 7.45 6.40
C TRP A 87 -26.32 7.54 6.10
N PHE A 88 -27.12 8.03 7.05
CA PHE A 88 -28.55 8.20 6.86
C PHE A 88 -28.90 9.08 5.64
N TYR A 89 -28.20 10.20 5.46
CA TYR A 89 -28.41 11.11 4.32
C TYR A 89 -27.65 10.64 3.08
N TYR A 90 -26.43 10.14 3.27
CA TYR A 90 -25.50 9.78 2.19
C TYR A 90 -25.92 8.52 1.42
N LYS A 91 -26.53 7.52 2.08
CA LYS A 91 -26.90 6.24 1.46
C LYS A 91 -27.84 6.38 0.26
N SER A 92 -28.63 7.45 0.21
CA SER A 92 -29.55 7.71 -0.91
C SER A 92 -28.83 8.17 -2.18
N ARG A 93 -27.56 8.61 -2.05
CA ARG A 93 -26.72 9.15 -3.13
C ARG A 93 -27.36 10.29 -3.94
N ARG A 94 -28.42 10.93 -3.43
CA ARG A 94 -29.07 12.09 -4.08
C ARG A 94 -28.27 13.38 -3.88
N ASN A 95 -27.64 13.50 -2.70
CA ASN A 95 -26.85 14.65 -2.28
C ASN A 95 -25.45 14.17 -1.83
N LEU A 96 -24.50 15.10 -1.65
CA LEU A 96 -23.16 14.83 -1.09
C LEU A 96 -22.29 13.87 -1.92
N LEU A 97 -22.42 13.86 -3.25
CA LEU A 97 -21.74 12.88 -4.12
C LEU A 97 -20.21 12.85 -3.96
N HIS A 98 -19.59 14.01 -3.79
CA HIS A 98 -18.15 14.21 -3.63
C HIS A 98 -17.83 14.46 -2.16
N CYS A 99 -17.81 13.39 -1.37
CA CYS A 99 -17.60 13.42 0.08
C CYS A 99 -16.35 12.60 0.41
N TYR A 100 -15.44 13.21 1.16
CA TYR A 100 -14.16 12.64 1.56
C TYR A 100 -14.08 12.59 3.08
N GLU A 101 -13.60 11.46 3.61
CA GLU A 101 -13.21 11.40 5.02
C GLU A 101 -11.93 12.21 5.23
N VAL A 102 -11.90 13.03 6.28
CA VAL A 102 -10.69 13.73 6.68
C VAL A 102 -10.07 12.95 7.84
N ILE A 103 -8.98 12.23 7.57
CA ILE A 103 -8.23 11.52 8.60
C ILE A 103 -7.55 12.55 9.49
N PRO A 104 -7.88 12.64 10.79
CA PRO A 104 -7.27 13.63 11.67
C PRO A 104 -5.79 13.33 11.89
N GLU A 105 -4.95 14.36 11.88
CA GLU A 105 -3.55 14.23 12.27
C GLU A 105 -3.43 13.70 13.70
N ASN A 106 -2.49 12.78 13.93
CA ASN A 106 -2.22 12.15 15.22
C ASN A 106 -3.38 11.29 15.77
N ALA A 107 -4.40 10.97 14.96
CA ALA A 107 -5.44 10.04 15.35
C ALA A 107 -5.09 8.61 14.93
N VAL A 108 -5.40 7.66 15.80
CA VAL A 108 -5.30 6.22 15.52
C VAL A 108 -6.07 5.91 14.24
N CYS A 109 -5.43 5.17 13.33
CA CYS A 109 -6.01 4.85 12.03
C CYS A 109 -5.73 3.40 11.61
N LYS A 110 -6.53 2.93 10.65
CA LYS A 110 -6.31 1.63 10.02
C LYS A 110 -5.16 1.73 9.03
N LEU A 111 -4.57 0.60 8.70
CA LEU A 111 -3.71 0.51 7.51
C LEU A 111 -4.60 0.61 6.27
N TYR A 112 -4.31 1.57 5.41
CA TYR A 112 -5.01 1.75 4.13
C TYR A 112 -3.99 1.93 3.00
N PHE A 113 -4.42 1.72 1.76
CA PHE A 113 -3.63 1.96 0.56
C PHE A 113 -4.50 2.64 -0.49
N ASP A 114 -3.89 3.55 -1.25
CA ASP A 114 -4.41 4.03 -2.52
C ASP A 114 -3.53 3.47 -3.64
N LEU A 115 -4.16 2.82 -4.61
CA LEU A 115 -3.50 2.04 -5.64
C LEU A 115 -3.96 2.49 -7.00
N GLU A 116 -3.03 2.93 -7.84
CA GLU A 116 -3.40 3.42 -9.16
C GLU A 116 -2.32 3.25 -10.23
N PHE A 117 -2.77 3.09 -11.47
CA PHE A 117 -1.93 3.22 -12.65
C PHE A 117 -2.77 3.53 -13.90
N ASN A 118 -2.12 4.10 -14.92
CA ASN A 118 -2.72 4.30 -16.24
C ASN A 118 -2.71 2.97 -17.00
N LYS A 119 -3.88 2.49 -17.43
CA LYS A 119 -4.02 1.19 -18.13
C LYS A 119 -3.39 1.19 -19.51
N LEU A 120 -3.49 2.30 -20.26
CA LEU A 120 -2.91 2.43 -21.59
C LEU A 120 -1.38 2.44 -21.54
N ALA A 121 -0.79 3.08 -20.54
CA ALA A 121 0.66 3.08 -20.32
C ALA A 121 1.19 1.71 -19.81
N ASN A 122 0.31 0.83 -19.33
CA ASN A 122 0.67 -0.44 -18.70
C ASN A 122 -0.18 -1.62 -19.26
N PRO A 123 -0.11 -1.92 -20.57
CA PRO A 123 -1.01 -2.90 -21.19
C PRO A 123 -0.79 -4.35 -20.70
N GLY A 124 0.39 -4.65 -20.16
CA GLY A 124 0.71 -5.97 -19.59
C GLY A 124 0.41 -6.12 -18.09
N ALA A 125 -0.04 -5.06 -17.42
CA ALA A 125 -0.26 -5.08 -15.98
C ALA A 125 -1.59 -5.75 -15.61
N ASP A 126 -1.51 -6.84 -14.85
CA ASP A 126 -2.68 -7.44 -14.21
C ASP A 126 -2.90 -6.82 -12.82
N GLY A 127 -3.69 -5.74 -12.78
CA GLY A 127 -3.97 -5.03 -11.54
C GLY A 127 -4.63 -5.88 -10.45
N LYS A 128 -5.41 -6.92 -10.80
CA LYS A 128 -6.01 -7.82 -9.79
C LYS A 128 -4.92 -8.67 -9.12
N LYS A 129 -4.00 -9.22 -9.93
CA LYS A 129 -2.85 -9.98 -9.44
C LYS A 129 -1.91 -9.11 -8.61
N MET A 130 -1.63 -7.88 -9.07
CA MET A 130 -0.80 -6.92 -8.32
C MET A 130 -1.38 -6.63 -6.94
N VAL A 131 -2.68 -6.39 -6.83
CA VAL A 131 -3.36 -6.20 -5.53
C VAL A 131 -3.22 -7.42 -4.63
N ALA A 132 -3.43 -8.63 -5.16
CA ALA A 132 -3.33 -9.87 -4.38
C ALA A 132 -1.90 -10.08 -3.83
N LEU A 133 -0.88 -9.88 -4.66
CA LEU A 133 0.52 -9.97 -4.27
C LEU A 133 0.91 -8.90 -3.25
N LEU A 134 0.40 -7.67 -3.41
CA LEU A 134 0.62 -6.60 -2.42
C LEU A 134 0.00 -6.96 -1.07
N ILE A 135 -1.24 -7.44 -1.04
CA ILE A 135 -1.90 -7.85 0.20
C ILE A 135 -1.09 -8.97 0.88
N GLU A 136 -0.65 -9.98 0.13
CA GLU A 136 0.16 -11.08 0.68
C GLU A 136 1.48 -10.57 1.27
N HIS A 137 2.18 -9.68 0.57
CA HIS A 137 3.42 -9.06 1.05
C HIS A 137 3.20 -8.26 2.34
N VAL A 138 2.14 -7.46 2.38
CA VAL A 138 1.77 -6.66 3.57
C VAL A 138 1.41 -7.55 4.75
N CYS A 139 0.62 -8.62 4.53
CA CYS A 139 0.29 -9.58 5.59
C CYS A 139 1.54 -10.25 6.18
N LYS A 140 2.49 -10.66 5.32
CA LYS A 140 3.77 -11.22 5.77
C LYS A 140 4.57 -10.22 6.60
N ALA A 141 4.64 -8.97 6.15
CA ALA A 141 5.35 -7.92 6.87
C ALA A 141 4.69 -7.57 8.21
N LEU A 142 3.36 -7.51 8.28
CA LEU A 142 2.63 -7.31 9.53
C LEU A 142 2.91 -8.44 10.54
N GLN A 143 2.98 -9.68 10.06
CA GLN A 143 3.34 -10.82 10.89
C GLN A 143 4.80 -10.75 11.37
N GLU A 144 5.74 -10.40 10.50
CA GLU A 144 7.16 -10.32 10.82
C GLU A 144 7.49 -9.20 11.81
N PHE A 145 6.99 -7.98 11.57
CA PHE A 145 7.33 -6.82 12.39
C PHE A 145 6.50 -6.71 13.67
N TYR A 146 5.25 -7.18 13.65
CA TYR A 146 4.30 -6.93 14.74
C TYR A 146 3.56 -8.17 15.23
N THR A 147 3.84 -9.36 14.68
CA THR A 147 3.13 -10.61 15.03
C THR A 147 1.60 -10.51 14.82
N VAL A 148 1.19 -9.75 13.81
CA VAL A 148 -0.21 -9.56 13.44
C VAL A 148 -0.56 -10.52 12.28
N ASN A 149 -1.44 -11.48 12.57
CA ASN A 149 -1.96 -12.41 11.57
C ASN A 149 -3.19 -11.79 10.88
N CYS A 150 -3.12 -11.65 9.56
CA CYS A 150 -4.25 -11.24 8.72
C CYS A 150 -4.16 -11.84 7.32
N SER A 151 -5.26 -11.81 6.59
CA SER A 151 -5.39 -12.35 5.24
C SER A 151 -6.15 -11.39 4.32
N ALA A 152 -6.33 -11.77 3.06
CA ALA A 152 -7.15 -11.01 2.13
C ALA A 152 -8.62 -10.87 2.57
N GLU A 153 -9.12 -11.75 3.43
CA GLU A 153 -10.49 -11.67 3.98
C GLU A 153 -10.68 -10.50 4.96
N ASP A 154 -9.57 -10.00 5.51
CA ASP A 154 -9.53 -8.87 6.43
C ASP A 154 -9.33 -7.54 5.69
N VAL A 155 -9.32 -7.54 4.35
CA VAL A 155 -9.09 -6.33 3.55
C VAL A 155 -10.36 -5.91 2.83
N LEU A 156 -10.86 -4.73 3.14
CA LEU A 156 -11.91 -4.10 2.35
C LEU A 156 -11.31 -3.54 1.07
N ASN A 157 -11.74 -4.07 -0.08
CA ASN A 157 -11.23 -3.71 -1.41
C ASN A 157 -12.30 -2.91 -2.17
N LEU A 158 -12.04 -1.62 -2.37
CA LEU A 158 -12.95 -0.68 -3.04
C LEU A 158 -12.41 -0.38 -4.45
N ASP A 159 -13.26 -0.57 -5.47
CA ASP A 159 -12.88 -0.37 -6.87
C ASP A 159 -13.49 0.93 -7.43
N SER A 160 -12.62 1.82 -7.91
CA SER A 160 -12.94 3.08 -8.58
C SER A 160 -12.30 3.15 -9.98
N SER A 161 -11.97 2.00 -10.56
CA SER A 161 -11.35 1.93 -11.89
C SER A 161 -12.28 2.42 -12.99
N THR A 162 -11.70 3.09 -13.99
CA THR A 162 -12.35 3.48 -15.25
C THR A 162 -11.73 2.70 -16.40
N GLU A 163 -12.14 2.95 -17.65
CA GLU A 163 -11.49 2.34 -18.82
C GLU A 163 -10.01 2.76 -18.95
N GLU A 164 -9.67 3.97 -18.52
CA GLU A 164 -8.33 4.55 -18.66
C GLU A 164 -7.44 4.32 -17.43
N LYS A 165 -8.05 4.31 -16.24
CA LYS A 165 -7.33 4.27 -14.95
C LYS A 165 -7.71 3.03 -14.16
N PHE A 166 -6.71 2.29 -13.70
CA PHE A 166 -6.90 1.35 -12.60
C PHE A 166 -6.82 2.15 -11.30
N SER A 167 -7.81 2.00 -10.41
CA SER A 167 -7.85 2.71 -9.13
C SER A 167 -8.58 1.87 -8.08
N ARG A 168 -7.90 1.58 -6.97
CA ARG A 168 -8.46 0.83 -5.86
C ARG A 168 -7.99 1.37 -4.52
N HIS A 169 -8.89 1.37 -3.54
CA HIS A 169 -8.54 1.61 -2.15
C HIS A 169 -8.63 0.31 -1.35
N LEU A 170 -7.57 0.02 -0.58
CA LEU A 170 -7.57 -1.08 0.38
C LEU A 170 -7.67 -0.51 1.80
N ILE A 171 -8.52 -1.10 2.64
CA ILE A 171 -8.62 -0.74 4.06
C ILE A 171 -8.58 -2.03 4.89
N PHE A 172 -7.48 -2.23 5.63
CA PHE A 172 -7.26 -3.42 6.46
C PHE A 172 -8.09 -3.33 7.75
N GLN A 173 -8.92 -4.34 7.97
CA GLN A 173 -9.79 -4.51 9.12
C GLN A 173 -9.13 -5.43 10.15
N LEU A 174 -7.97 -5.01 10.65
CA LEU A 174 -7.20 -5.79 11.63
C LEU A 174 -7.96 -5.88 12.97
N HIS A 175 -7.98 -7.07 13.57
CA HIS A 175 -8.66 -7.30 14.85
C HIS A 175 -7.80 -6.76 16.00
N ASP A 176 -8.39 -5.91 16.85
CA ASP A 176 -7.74 -5.27 18.02
C ASP A 176 -6.40 -4.55 17.73
N VAL A 177 -6.14 -4.22 16.48
CA VAL A 177 -4.88 -3.61 16.03
C VAL A 177 -5.17 -2.39 15.17
N ALA A 178 -4.44 -1.31 15.44
CA ALA A 178 -4.45 -0.10 14.65
C ALA A 178 -3.07 0.56 14.67
N PHE A 179 -2.80 1.41 13.68
CA PHE A 179 -1.60 2.24 13.67
C PHE A 179 -1.84 3.50 14.49
N LYS A 180 -0.77 4.00 15.11
CA LYS A 180 -0.81 5.20 15.96
C LYS A 180 -1.38 6.42 15.23
N ASP A 181 -0.98 6.61 13.98
CA ASP A 181 -1.48 7.64 13.06
C ASP A 181 -1.07 7.32 11.61
N ASN A 182 -1.54 8.14 10.66
CA ASN A 182 -1.23 7.99 9.23
C ASN A 182 0.28 8.11 8.93
N ILE A 183 1.02 8.95 9.68
CA ILE A 183 2.47 9.09 9.50
C ILE A 183 3.18 7.76 9.79
N HIS A 184 2.75 7.04 10.83
CA HIS A 184 3.28 5.71 11.16
C HIS A 184 2.90 4.66 10.11
N VAL A 185 1.72 4.76 9.50
CA VAL A 185 1.35 3.95 8.33
C VAL A 185 2.33 4.21 7.19
N GLY A 186 2.57 5.47 6.81
CA GLY A 186 3.49 5.83 5.74
C GLY A 186 4.92 5.35 6.01
N ASN A 187 5.40 5.42 7.26
CA ASN A 187 6.71 4.90 7.65
C ASN A 187 6.81 3.37 7.51
N PHE A 188 5.77 2.65 7.94
CA PHE A 188 5.68 1.21 7.75
C PHE A 188 5.68 0.84 6.27
N VAL A 189 4.84 1.49 5.45
CA VAL A 189 4.76 1.22 4.01
C VAL A 189 6.10 1.50 3.31
N ARG A 190 6.74 2.64 3.59
CA ARG A 190 8.07 2.95 3.04
C ARG A 190 9.13 1.91 3.43
N LYS A 191 9.08 1.39 4.66
CA LYS A 191 10.01 0.36 5.12
C LYS A 191 9.83 -0.97 4.40
N ILE A 192 8.58 -1.44 4.22
CA ILE A 192 8.32 -2.74 3.61
C ILE A 192 8.42 -2.72 2.07
N LEU A 193 8.30 -1.54 1.46
CA LEU A 193 8.45 -1.33 0.02
C LEU A 193 9.85 -0.85 -0.36
N GLN A 194 10.78 -0.82 0.58
CA GLN A 194 12.14 -0.30 0.37
C GLN A 194 12.84 -0.89 -0.87
N PRO A 195 12.77 -2.22 -1.14
CA PRO A 195 13.36 -2.81 -2.34
C PRO A 195 12.78 -2.27 -3.67
N ALA A 196 11.50 -1.89 -3.69
CA ALA A 196 10.85 -1.38 -4.89
C ALA A 196 11.37 0.02 -5.27
N PHE A 197 11.80 0.84 -4.31
CA PHE A 197 12.38 2.16 -4.61
C PHE A 197 13.71 2.06 -5.37
N HIS A 198 14.51 1.03 -5.08
CA HIS A 198 15.77 0.81 -5.79
C HIS A 198 15.56 0.49 -7.28
N LEU A 199 14.47 -0.20 -7.62
CA LEU A 199 14.11 -0.54 -9.00
C LEU A 199 13.65 0.66 -9.84
N ILE A 200 13.26 1.76 -9.16
CA ILE A 200 12.93 3.02 -9.81
C ILE A 200 14.22 3.82 -10.05
N ALA A 201 15.12 3.86 -9.06
CA ALA A 201 16.36 4.63 -9.15
C ALA A 201 17.42 4.02 -10.09
N SER A 202 17.43 2.70 -10.30
CA SER A 202 18.54 2.00 -10.98
C SER A 202 18.57 2.13 -12.50
N GLU A 203 17.51 2.61 -13.16
CA GLU A 203 17.47 2.75 -14.64
C GLU A 203 17.61 4.19 -15.14
N ASP A 204 17.47 5.19 -14.26
CA ASP A 204 17.72 6.59 -14.63
C ASP A 204 19.23 6.87 -14.88
N GLU A 205 20.12 6.00 -14.37
CA GLU A 205 21.57 6.09 -14.59
C GLU A 205 22.06 5.39 -15.86
N ASP A 206 21.23 4.59 -16.55
CA ASP A 206 21.65 3.83 -17.75
C ASP A 206 21.33 4.54 -19.08
N MET A 207 20.82 5.78 -19.03
CA MET A 207 20.67 6.65 -20.19
C MET A 207 21.95 7.49 -20.42
N THR A 208 23.02 6.83 -20.84
CA THR A 208 24.16 7.51 -21.46
C THR A 208 23.75 8.07 -22.83
N PRO A 209 24.07 9.34 -23.19
CA PRO A 209 23.80 9.83 -24.53
C PRO A 209 24.76 9.17 -25.52
N GLU A 210 24.22 8.34 -26.41
CA GLU A 210 24.91 7.92 -27.63
C GLU A 210 25.32 9.18 -28.42
N THR A 211 26.59 9.55 -28.29
CA THR A 211 27.18 10.61 -29.09
C THR A 211 27.37 10.04 -30.49
N THR A 212 26.50 10.52 -31.37
CA THR A 212 26.53 10.36 -32.82
C THR A 212 27.95 10.38 -33.38
N ALA A 213 28.26 9.32 -34.14
CA ALA A 213 29.40 9.23 -35.02
C ALA A 213 29.47 10.45 -35.95
N ARG A 214 30.62 11.12 -35.97
CA ARG A 214 31.07 11.92 -37.10
C ARG A 214 32.48 11.50 -37.46
N GLU A 215 32.57 10.92 -38.65
CA GLU A 215 33.78 10.67 -39.41
C GLU A 215 34.65 11.93 -39.49
N PHE A 216 35.94 11.82 -39.22
CA PHE A 216 36.97 12.52 -39.97
C PHE A 216 38.26 11.71 -40.03
N THR A 217 38.87 11.81 -41.19
CA THR A 217 39.84 10.95 -41.85
C THR A 217 41.30 11.26 -41.50
N HIS A 218 42.14 10.21 -41.60
CA HIS A 218 43.56 10.18 -41.97
C HIS A 218 44.56 11.10 -41.25
N PHE A 219 45.61 10.52 -40.62
CA PHE A 219 46.92 10.30 -41.25
C PHE A 219 47.88 9.56 -40.28
N SER A 220 48.83 8.87 -40.91
CA SER A 220 49.85 7.92 -40.46
C SER A 220 50.93 8.47 -39.52
N GLU A 221 51.52 7.59 -38.68
CA GLU A 221 52.95 7.21 -38.70
C GLU A 221 53.33 6.26 -37.53
N THR A 222 54.10 5.23 -37.84
CA THR A 222 54.94 4.39 -36.94
C THR A 222 56.42 4.65 -37.33
N PRO A 223 57.49 4.12 -36.69
CA PRO A 223 57.63 3.22 -35.53
C PRO A 223 58.79 3.62 -34.56
N SER A 224 59.07 2.84 -33.50
CA SER A 224 60.43 2.39 -33.07
C SER A 224 60.32 1.62 -31.73
N GLU A 225 60.60 0.31 -31.68
CA GLU A 225 61.79 -0.33 -31.04
C GLU A 225 61.86 -0.20 -29.49
N GLN A 226 62.26 -1.17 -28.65
CA GLN A 226 62.85 -2.52 -28.71
C GLN A 226 62.87 -3.07 -27.25
N GLY A 227 63.05 -4.39 -27.08
CA GLY A 227 63.47 -5.06 -25.82
C GLY A 227 62.39 -5.98 -25.20
N THR A 228 62.32 -7.31 -25.41
CA THR A 228 63.28 -8.40 -25.08
C THR A 228 63.48 -8.47 -23.54
N CYS A 229 63.29 -9.57 -22.77
CA CYS A 229 63.30 -11.02 -22.99
C CYS A 229 62.75 -11.73 -21.71
N PHE A 230 62.08 -12.88 -21.88
CA PHE A 230 62.18 -14.17 -21.13
C PHE A 230 61.97 -14.21 -19.58
N GLY A 231 61.35 -15.22 -18.98
CA GLY A 231 60.95 -16.54 -19.49
C GLY A 231 60.15 -17.39 -18.48
N LYS A 232 59.64 -18.50 -19.03
CA LYS A 232 58.99 -19.71 -18.47
C LYS A 232 59.69 -20.27 -17.21
N MET A 233 59.13 -21.16 -16.38
CA MET A 233 58.35 -22.38 -16.67
C MET A 233 57.72 -22.96 -15.36
N SER A 234 56.71 -23.82 -15.57
CA SER A 234 56.00 -24.80 -14.73
C SER A 234 56.77 -25.64 -13.69
N THR A 235 56.04 -26.26 -12.75
CA THR A 235 55.84 -27.74 -12.67
C THR A 235 54.77 -28.14 -11.64
N ASP A 236 53.89 -29.05 -12.04
CA ASP A 236 53.03 -29.91 -11.21
C ASP A 236 53.82 -31.03 -10.53
N ILE A 237 53.42 -31.48 -9.33
CA ILE A 237 53.45 -32.89 -8.87
C ILE A 237 52.31 -33.14 -7.88
N ASP A 238 51.66 -34.29 -8.05
CA ASP A 238 50.51 -34.87 -7.34
C ASP A 238 50.94 -35.95 -6.32
N VAL A 239 49.96 -36.49 -5.57
CA VAL A 239 49.91 -37.76 -4.80
C VAL A 239 50.04 -37.70 -3.26
N GLY A 240 48.99 -38.19 -2.58
CA GLY A 240 49.09 -38.86 -1.28
C GLY A 240 47.81 -38.92 -0.43
N GLU A 241 46.98 -39.97 -0.60
CA GLU A 241 45.88 -40.32 0.33
C GLU A 241 46.40 -40.98 1.62
N SER A 242 45.78 -40.69 2.77
CA SER A 242 45.55 -41.68 3.86
C SER A 242 44.51 -41.17 4.86
N TRP A 243 43.57 -42.04 5.22
CA TRP A 243 42.47 -41.84 6.16
C TRP A 243 42.90 -42.02 7.63
N THR A 244 42.37 -41.19 8.55
CA THR A 244 41.97 -41.59 9.92
C THR A 244 40.98 -40.57 10.52
N SER A 245 39.94 -41.10 11.19
CA SER A 245 38.73 -40.42 11.67
C SER A 245 38.85 -39.61 12.98
N ASN A 246 37.83 -38.76 13.20
CA ASN A 246 37.38 -38.07 14.44
C ASN A 246 38.14 -36.76 14.76
N SER A 247 37.55 -35.59 15.02
CA SER A 247 36.31 -35.23 15.71
C SER A 247 35.89 -33.76 15.37
N GLU A 248 34.63 -33.42 15.62
CA GLU A 248 34.05 -32.04 15.71
C GLU A 248 33.74 -31.25 14.42
N LYS A 249 32.56 -31.58 13.86
CA LYS A 249 31.74 -30.68 13.03
C LYS A 249 31.19 -29.52 13.87
N LEU A 250 31.61 -28.31 13.57
CA LEU A 250 30.71 -27.14 13.57
C LEU A 250 30.94 -26.37 12.27
N GLY A 251 30.43 -26.95 11.19
CA GLY A 251 30.44 -26.33 9.87
C GLY A 251 29.61 -25.05 9.91
N ARG A 252 30.25 -23.95 9.52
CA ARG A 252 29.61 -22.70 9.08
C ARG A 252 28.37 -23.04 8.23
N LEU A 253 27.20 -22.84 8.80
CA LEU A 253 25.98 -22.73 8.02
C LEU A 253 26.07 -21.38 7.31
N GLY A 254 26.33 -21.42 6.00
CA GLY A 254 26.38 -20.23 5.16
C GLY A 254 25.14 -19.38 5.39
N SER A 255 25.31 -18.06 5.44
CA SER A 255 24.18 -17.15 5.38
C SER A 255 23.46 -17.46 4.06
N ALA A 256 22.33 -18.14 4.13
CA ALA A 256 21.38 -18.08 3.05
C ALA A 256 21.08 -16.59 2.87
N GLN A 257 21.59 -16.00 1.79
CA GLN A 257 21.11 -14.71 1.34
C GLN A 257 19.61 -14.91 1.17
N GLN A 258 18.82 -14.43 2.12
CA GLN A 258 17.40 -14.23 1.89
C GLN A 258 17.35 -13.25 0.74
N SER A 259 17.07 -13.77 -0.46
CA SER A 259 16.79 -12.93 -1.62
C SER A 259 15.71 -11.95 -1.18
N SER A 260 16.02 -10.65 -1.23
CA SER A 260 15.02 -9.62 -0.97
C SER A 260 13.77 -9.93 -1.80
N PRO A 261 12.56 -9.80 -1.23
CA PRO A 261 11.35 -10.10 -1.97
C PRO A 261 11.33 -9.29 -3.28
N ASP A 262 11.07 -9.97 -4.41
CA ASP A 262 10.95 -9.32 -5.70
C ASP A 262 9.68 -8.47 -5.72
N LEU A 263 9.86 -7.16 -5.65
CA LEU A 263 8.78 -6.16 -5.68
C LEU A 263 8.65 -5.48 -7.04
N SER A 264 9.24 -6.03 -8.10
CA SER A 264 9.15 -5.49 -9.47
C SER A 264 7.71 -5.39 -9.98
N PHE A 265 6.82 -6.26 -9.51
CA PHE A 265 5.39 -6.22 -9.85
C PHE A 265 4.65 -4.96 -9.38
N LEU A 266 5.27 -4.15 -8.51
CA LEU A 266 4.73 -2.87 -8.05
C LEU A 266 5.15 -1.70 -8.95
N ILE A 267 6.02 -1.92 -9.93
CA ILE A 267 6.50 -0.85 -10.81
C ILE A 267 5.53 -0.71 -11.99
N VAL A 268 5.05 0.51 -12.19
CA VAL A 268 4.15 0.88 -13.30
C VAL A 268 4.68 2.15 -13.97
N LYS A 269 4.25 2.42 -15.21
CA LYS A 269 4.59 3.63 -15.94
C LYS A 269 3.53 4.71 -15.77
N ASN A 270 3.95 5.97 -15.76
CA ASN A 270 3.07 7.11 -15.95
C ASN A 270 2.85 7.38 -17.45
N ASP A 271 2.09 8.43 -17.76
CA ASP A 271 1.73 8.79 -19.14
C ASP A 271 2.96 9.25 -19.96
N MET A 272 4.02 9.67 -19.27
CA MET A 272 5.32 10.04 -19.86
C MET A 272 6.27 8.84 -20.01
N GLY A 273 5.85 7.65 -19.60
CA GLY A 273 6.67 6.44 -19.63
C GLY A 273 7.63 6.26 -18.45
N GLU A 274 7.66 7.21 -17.51
CA GLU A 274 8.50 7.17 -16.32
C GLU A 274 7.97 6.15 -15.32
N LYS A 275 8.88 5.46 -14.64
CA LYS A 275 8.54 4.47 -13.62
C LYS A 275 8.04 5.16 -12.35
N ARG A 276 6.98 4.60 -11.78
CA ARG A 276 6.41 4.95 -10.47
C ARG A 276 5.95 3.68 -9.76
N LEU A 277 5.67 3.81 -8.47
CA LEU A 277 5.00 2.74 -7.73
C LEU A 277 3.52 2.71 -8.07
N PHE A 278 2.98 1.49 -8.05
CA PHE A 278 1.55 1.20 -8.04
C PHE A 278 0.86 1.73 -6.77
N VAL A 279 1.60 1.83 -5.67
CA VAL A 279 1.14 2.38 -4.39
C VAL A 279 1.37 3.88 -4.36
N ASP A 280 0.31 4.67 -4.13
CA ASP A 280 0.44 6.11 -3.92
C ASP A 280 0.90 6.42 -2.49
N LEU A 281 2.11 6.96 -2.39
CA LEU A 281 2.76 7.33 -1.13
C LEU A 281 2.38 8.72 -0.63
N GLY A 282 1.65 9.52 -1.43
CA GLY A 282 1.20 10.87 -1.06
C GLY A 282 0.01 10.90 -0.11
N THR A 283 -0.51 9.73 0.29
CA THR A 283 -1.73 9.59 1.08
C THR A 283 -1.52 9.61 2.60
N TRP A 284 -0.27 9.72 3.07
CA TRP A 284 0.10 9.71 4.49
C TRP A 284 1.03 10.85 4.89
#